data_AF-A0AAD2ADS7-F1
#
_entry.id   AF-A0AAD2ADS7-F1
#
_cell.length_a   1.000
_cell.length_b   1.000
_cell.length_c   1.000
_cell.angle_alpha   90.00
_cell.angle_beta   90.00
_cell.angle_gamma   90.00
#
_symmetry.space_group_name_H-M   'P 1'
#
loop_
_entity.id
_entity.type
_entity.pdbx_description
1 polymer ?
#
loop_
_entity_poly.entity_id
_entity_poly.type
_entity_poly.pdbx_seq_one_letter_code
_entity_poly.pdbx_strand_id
1 'polypeptide(L)'
;MSSNNHLLMITGNHSMFRSDSGGIIIPTIKRSDFPKDFVFGAATSAYQVEGAWNVQGKGRSNWDVFTMSEPAGIDDGSNGCTAIDQYNLLKDDVDLMKKVGLDSYRFSIAWTRILPGGRICKGICKEGIKYYNDLIDILLAAGIEPCVTLFHWDVPECLELEYQGFLSDKILQDFPAKKECRSYDKVHTVCILIQLSIIFKPVRLFDVVEYLVQRDWKIDEMSVAELCAIMN
;
A
#
# COMPACT_ATOMS: atom_id res chain seq x y z
N MET A 1 -4.36 -10.09 -27.44
CA MET A 1 -3.06 -9.99 -26.75
C MET A 1 -3.38 -9.51 -25.34
N SER A 2 -3.51 -10.42 -24.39
CA SER A 2 -3.73 -10.10 -22.97
C SER A 2 -2.40 -10.33 -22.26
N SER A 3 -1.79 -9.25 -21.76
CA SER A 3 -0.57 -9.28 -20.96
C SER A 3 -0.95 -9.58 -19.52
N ASN A 4 -0.83 -10.84 -19.11
CA ASN A 4 -0.99 -11.23 -17.72
C ASN A 4 0.28 -10.81 -16.95
N ASN A 5 0.28 -9.60 -16.39
CA ASN A 5 1.35 -9.12 -15.53
C ASN A 5 1.35 -9.92 -14.22
N HIS A 6 2.23 -10.91 -14.12
CA HIS A 6 2.44 -11.67 -12.90
C HIS A 6 3.37 -10.86 -11.98
N LEU A 7 2.80 -10.14 -11.02
CA LEU A 7 3.54 -9.45 -9.97
C LEU A 7 3.87 -10.42 -8.84
N LEU A 8 5.15 -10.73 -8.60
CA LEU A 8 5.59 -11.45 -7.41
C LEU A 8 6.13 -10.47 -6.38
N MET A 9 5.43 -10.38 -5.24
CA MET A 9 5.89 -9.64 -4.07
C MET A 9 6.45 -10.62 -3.05
N ILE A 10 7.76 -10.56 -2.80
CA ILE A 10 8.40 -11.35 -1.75
C ILE A 10 8.34 -10.55 -0.45
N THR A 11 7.52 -11.01 0.48
CA THR A 11 7.59 -10.58 1.88
C THR A 11 8.59 -11.49 2.59
N GLY A 12 9.62 -10.89 3.20
CA GLY A 12 10.74 -11.64 3.75
C GLY A 12 10.31 -12.48 4.96
N ASN A 13 10.43 -13.80 4.84
CA ASN A 13 10.77 -14.69 5.94
C ASN A 13 11.77 -15.73 5.42
N HIS A 14 12.88 -15.89 6.13
CA HIS A 14 14.00 -16.75 5.76
C HIS A 14 13.55 -18.20 5.52
N SER A 15 13.85 -18.74 4.34
CA SER A 15 13.87 -20.19 4.11
C SER A 15 15.11 -20.57 3.30
N MET A 16 16.11 -21.13 3.98
CA MET A 16 17.23 -21.83 3.35
C MET A 16 16.79 -23.25 2.99
N PHE A 17 16.94 -23.66 1.73
CA PHE A 17 16.78 -25.06 1.31
C PHE A 17 18.15 -25.75 1.30
N ARG A 18 18.26 -26.92 1.95
CA ARG A 18 19.42 -27.82 1.88
C ARG A 18 19.10 -29.01 0.97
N SER A 19 20.06 -29.44 0.15
CA SER A 19 20.01 -30.64 -0.69
C SER A 19 20.96 -31.72 -0.15
N ASP A 20 20.53 -32.99 -0.24
CA ASP A 20 21.15 -34.18 0.35
C ASP A 20 22.36 -34.75 -0.41
N SER A 21 22.89 -34.06 -1.44
CA SER A 21 23.98 -34.59 -2.27
C SER A 21 25.18 -33.65 -2.33
N GLY A 22 25.96 -33.55 -1.25
CA GLY A 22 27.43 -33.31 -1.18
C GLY A 22 28.09 -32.13 -1.91
N GLY A 23 27.38 -31.39 -2.75
CA GLY A 23 27.83 -30.23 -3.50
C GLY A 23 26.65 -29.28 -3.62
N ILE A 24 26.85 -28.04 -3.16
CA ILE A 24 25.79 -27.03 -3.24
C ILE A 24 25.68 -26.59 -4.70
N ILE A 25 24.78 -27.22 -5.46
CA ILE A 25 24.26 -26.62 -6.69
C ILE A 25 23.23 -25.59 -6.22
N ILE A 26 23.66 -24.33 -6.11
CA ILE A 26 22.70 -23.23 -6.02
C ILE A 26 22.22 -23.03 -7.45
N PRO A 27 20.97 -23.39 -7.81
CA PRO A 27 20.44 -22.99 -9.11
C PRO A 27 20.49 -21.46 -9.16
N THR A 28 21.32 -20.93 -10.05
CA THR A 28 21.41 -19.49 -10.27
C THR A 28 20.19 -19.06 -11.05
N ILE A 29 19.09 -18.79 -10.34
CA ILE A 29 17.88 -18.20 -10.90
C ILE A 29 18.18 -16.75 -11.27
N LYS A 30 17.82 -16.35 -12.50
CA LYS A 30 18.04 -15.02 -13.06
C LYS A 30 16.71 -14.44 -13.52
N ARG A 31 16.67 -13.12 -13.69
CA ARG A 31 15.47 -12.42 -14.24
C ARG A 31 15.09 -12.92 -15.63
N SER A 32 16.06 -13.38 -16.42
CA SER A 32 15.84 -13.98 -17.75
C SER A 32 15.04 -15.28 -17.71
N ASP A 33 14.89 -15.89 -16.54
CA ASP A 33 14.14 -17.14 -16.37
C ASP A 33 12.63 -16.88 -16.21
N PHE A 34 12.22 -15.61 -16.12
CA PHE A 34 10.84 -15.15 -16.04
C PHE A 34 10.37 -14.57 -17.39
N PRO A 35 9.05 -14.42 -17.63
CA PRO A 35 8.54 -13.72 -18.81
C PRO A 35 9.20 -12.35 -19.01
N LYS A 36 9.38 -11.93 -20.27
CA LYS A 36 10.08 -10.68 -20.60
C LYS A 36 9.41 -9.43 -20.02
N ASP A 37 8.11 -9.51 -19.79
CA ASP A 37 7.22 -8.50 -19.24
C ASP A 37 6.97 -8.69 -17.73
N PHE A 38 7.70 -9.60 -17.06
CA PHE A 38 7.59 -9.80 -15.63
C PHE A 38 8.15 -8.59 -14.87
N VAL A 39 7.33 -8.03 -13.99
CA VAL A 39 7.66 -6.84 -13.18
C VAL A 39 8.27 -7.29 -11.84
N PHE A 40 9.53 -6.93 -11.60
CA PHE A 40 10.18 -7.10 -10.30
C PHE A 40 10.11 -5.79 -9.53
N GLY A 41 9.38 -5.78 -8.42
CA GLY A 41 9.24 -4.59 -7.59
C GLY A 41 9.52 -4.82 -6.11
N ALA A 42 9.57 -3.72 -5.37
CA ALA A 42 9.53 -3.71 -3.91
C ALA A 42 8.25 -3.04 -3.43
N ALA A 43 7.88 -3.29 -2.17
CA ALA A 43 6.62 -2.84 -1.63
C ALA A 43 6.74 -2.35 -0.18
N THR A 44 6.10 -1.23 0.11
CA THR A 44 6.08 -0.59 1.42
C THR A 44 4.67 -0.14 1.79
N SER A 45 4.54 0.46 2.97
CA SER A 45 3.36 1.22 3.41
C SER A 45 3.81 2.49 4.13
N ALA A 46 2.98 3.53 4.05
CA ALA A 46 3.28 4.87 4.55
C ALA A 46 3.75 4.86 6.01
N TYR A 47 2.98 4.25 6.90
CA TYR A 47 3.30 4.21 8.34
C TYR A 47 4.62 3.47 8.63
N GLN A 48 4.96 2.46 7.84
CA GLN A 48 6.17 1.65 8.06
C GLN A 48 7.46 2.32 7.62
N VAL A 49 7.41 3.27 6.66
CA VAL A 49 8.63 3.82 6.06
C VAL A 49 8.76 5.33 6.09
N GLU A 50 7.66 6.08 6.05
CA GLU A 50 7.75 7.54 5.87
C GLU A 50 8.32 8.23 7.11
N GLY A 51 7.80 7.92 8.29
CA GLY A 51 8.03 8.74 9.48
C GLY A 51 7.39 10.12 9.34
N ALA A 52 8.05 11.14 9.89
CA ALA A 52 7.58 12.52 9.86
C ALA A 52 6.11 12.66 10.30
N TRP A 53 5.76 11.95 11.38
CA TRP A 53 4.38 11.66 11.77
C TRP A 53 3.54 12.91 12.07
N ASN A 54 4.17 14.01 12.50
CA ASN A 54 3.58 15.30 12.86
C ASN A 54 4.11 16.49 12.04
N VAL A 55 4.78 16.22 10.92
CA VAL A 55 5.39 17.27 10.09
C VAL A 55 4.37 17.81 9.08
N GLN A 56 4.46 19.12 8.79
CA GLN A 56 3.68 19.80 7.74
C GLN A 56 2.16 19.58 7.83
N GLY A 57 1.63 19.44 9.05
CA GLY A 57 0.20 19.34 9.30
C GLY A 57 -0.40 17.96 9.09
N LYS A 58 0.41 16.90 8.94
CA LYS A 58 -0.09 15.51 8.96
C LYS A 58 -0.88 15.25 10.25
N GLY A 59 -2.06 14.64 10.12
CA GLY A 59 -2.88 14.18 11.24
C GLY A 59 -2.38 12.86 11.84
N ARG A 60 -2.88 12.52 13.03
CA ARG A 60 -2.60 11.25 13.68
C ARG A 60 -3.46 10.14 13.08
N SER A 61 -2.88 8.97 12.87
CA SER A 61 -3.60 7.73 12.56
C SER A 61 -3.89 6.92 13.82
N ASN A 62 -4.75 5.91 13.70
CA ASN A 62 -4.95 4.85 14.69
C ASN A 62 -3.62 4.20 15.12
N TRP A 63 -2.68 3.97 14.19
CA TRP A 63 -1.35 3.43 14.49
C TRP A 63 -0.45 4.40 15.27
N ASP A 64 -0.51 5.71 14.98
CA ASP A 64 0.14 6.73 15.80
C ASP A 64 -0.37 6.65 17.24
N VAL A 65 -1.68 6.50 17.44
CA VAL A 65 -2.30 6.39 18.78
C VAL A 65 -1.89 5.09 19.47
N PHE A 66 -2.06 3.95 18.80
CA PHE A 66 -1.80 2.64 19.36
C PHE A 66 -0.36 2.49 19.84
N THR A 67 0.61 2.75 18.97
CA THR A 67 2.04 2.55 19.30
C THR A 67 2.55 3.52 20.37
N MET A 68 2.04 4.75 20.41
CA MET A 68 2.43 5.74 21.44
C MET A 68 1.77 5.48 22.79
N SER A 69 0.53 4.97 22.80
CA SER A 69 -0.27 4.82 24.02
C SER A 69 -0.13 3.44 24.65
N GLU A 70 0.10 2.42 23.83
CA GLU A 70 0.26 1.02 24.25
C GLU A 70 1.58 0.42 23.70
N PRO A 71 2.77 0.91 24.12
CA PRO A 71 4.03 0.38 23.61
C PRO A 71 4.19 -1.13 23.85
N ALA A 72 3.59 -1.68 24.91
CA ALA A 72 3.60 -3.12 25.19
C ALA A 72 2.85 -3.96 24.14
N GLY A 73 2.05 -3.34 23.27
CA GLY A 73 1.44 -3.98 22.10
C GLY A 73 2.41 -4.20 20.94
N ILE A 74 3.64 -3.68 21.04
CA ILE A 74 4.73 -3.86 20.08
C ILE A 74 5.87 -4.61 20.78
N ASP A 75 6.40 -5.68 20.17
CA ASP A 75 7.38 -6.58 20.79
C ASP A 75 8.61 -5.86 21.38
N ASP A 76 9.08 -4.79 20.72
CA ASP A 76 10.21 -3.97 21.15
C ASP A 76 9.80 -2.58 21.69
N GLY A 77 8.50 -2.31 21.80
CA GLY A 77 7.97 -1.02 22.24
C GLY A 77 8.22 0.14 21.27
N SER A 78 8.64 -0.13 20.03
CA SER A 78 8.90 0.91 19.02
C SER A 78 7.62 1.55 18.47
N ASN A 79 7.79 2.63 17.72
CA ASN A 79 6.71 3.34 17.04
C ASN A 79 7.15 3.87 15.67
N GLY A 80 6.20 4.27 14.84
CA GLY A 80 6.43 4.79 13.49
C GLY A 80 6.75 6.29 13.40
N CYS A 81 7.13 6.96 14.50
CA CYS A 81 7.34 8.41 14.48
C CYS A 81 8.39 8.85 13.45
N THR A 82 9.51 8.12 13.42
CA THR A 82 10.62 8.33 12.48
C THR A 82 10.67 7.24 11.41
N ALA A 83 10.29 5.99 11.75
CA ALA A 83 10.41 4.85 10.84
C ALA A 83 11.83 4.74 10.25
N ILE A 84 11.95 4.56 8.93
CA ILE A 84 13.24 4.66 8.21
C ILE A 84 13.48 6.04 7.58
N ASP A 85 12.62 7.02 7.91
CA ASP A 85 12.70 8.41 7.46
C ASP A 85 12.68 8.63 5.94
N GLN A 86 11.94 7.79 5.20
CA GLN A 86 11.78 7.94 3.74
C GLN A 86 11.17 9.30 3.38
N TYR A 87 10.46 9.95 4.30
CA TYR A 87 9.95 11.30 4.09
C TYR A 87 11.07 12.30 3.73
N ASN A 88 12.21 12.20 4.41
CA ASN A 88 13.36 13.09 4.19
C ASN A 88 14.42 12.49 3.26
N LEU A 89 14.48 11.15 3.15
CA LEU A 89 15.48 10.41 2.37
C LEU A 89 15.00 9.94 0.99
N LEU A 90 13.85 10.46 0.55
CA LEU A 90 13.16 10.07 -0.68
C LEU A 90 14.08 9.85 -1.91
N LYS A 91 14.98 10.81 -2.16
CA LYS A 91 15.87 10.76 -3.32
C LYS A 91 16.90 9.64 -3.20
N ASP A 92 17.50 9.49 -2.03
CA ASP A 92 18.53 8.48 -1.78
C ASP A 92 17.93 7.06 -1.86
N ASP A 93 16.72 6.89 -1.34
CA ASP A 93 15.95 5.65 -1.43
C ASP A 93 15.65 5.27 -2.89
N VAL A 94 15.17 6.20 -3.72
CA VAL A 94 14.87 5.90 -5.13
C VAL A 94 16.16 5.64 -5.93
N ASP A 95 17.26 6.33 -5.61
CA ASP A 95 18.56 6.05 -6.21
C ASP A 95 19.04 4.61 -5.89
N LEU A 96 18.77 4.11 -4.68
CA LEU A 96 19.03 2.72 -4.31
C LEU A 96 18.11 1.74 -5.04
N MET A 97 16.81 2.03 -5.14
CA MET A 97 15.86 1.21 -5.91
C MET A 97 16.29 1.05 -7.37
N LYS A 98 16.77 2.13 -7.98
CA LYS A 98 17.31 2.12 -9.34
C LYS A 98 18.59 1.28 -9.45
N LYS A 99 19.50 1.37 -8.47
CA LYS A 99 20.73 0.56 -8.44
C LYS A 99 20.45 -0.93 -8.28
N VAL A 100 19.43 -1.29 -7.48
CA VAL A 100 18.94 -2.68 -7.36
C VAL A 100 18.29 -3.15 -8.67
N GLY A 101 17.77 -2.22 -9.46
CA GLY A 101 17.15 -2.48 -10.76
C GLY A 101 15.67 -2.85 -10.63
N LEU A 102 14.94 -2.23 -9.71
CA LEU A 102 13.49 -2.44 -9.61
C LEU A 102 12.78 -1.90 -10.86
N ASP A 103 11.77 -2.64 -11.33
CA ASP A 103 10.87 -2.21 -12.40
C ASP A 103 9.71 -1.39 -11.84
N SER A 104 9.26 -1.71 -10.61
CA SER A 104 8.12 -1.06 -9.97
C SER A 104 8.35 -0.86 -8.45
N TYR A 105 7.70 0.16 -7.90
CA TYR A 105 7.65 0.39 -6.47
C TYR A 105 6.21 0.57 -6.00
N ARG A 106 5.75 -0.33 -5.13
CA ARG A 106 4.43 -0.23 -4.50
C ARG A 106 4.53 0.52 -3.19
N PHE A 107 3.82 1.63 -3.06
CA PHE A 107 3.73 2.40 -1.82
C PHE A 107 2.27 2.71 -1.48
N SER A 108 1.98 3.09 -0.23
CA SER A 108 0.66 3.59 0.14
C SER A 108 0.66 5.08 0.41
N ILE A 109 -0.50 5.72 0.25
CA ILE A 109 -0.72 7.10 0.63
C ILE A 109 -1.25 7.13 2.06
N ALA A 110 -0.61 7.91 2.94
CA ALA A 110 -1.16 8.17 4.25
C ALA A 110 -2.38 9.07 4.15
N TRP A 111 -3.56 8.54 4.46
CA TRP A 111 -4.81 9.29 4.45
C TRP A 111 -4.67 10.56 5.31
N THR A 112 -4.07 10.44 6.49
CA THR A 112 -3.87 11.57 7.42
C THR A 112 -2.86 12.61 6.94
N ARG A 113 -2.01 12.29 5.96
CA ARG A 113 -1.08 13.25 5.36
C ARG A 113 -1.75 14.08 4.28
N ILE A 114 -2.73 13.54 3.56
CA ILE A 114 -3.53 14.28 2.56
C ILE A 114 -4.71 15.00 3.18
N LEU A 115 -5.44 14.31 4.07
CA LEU A 115 -6.63 14.79 4.77
C LEU A 115 -6.41 14.64 6.29
N PRO A 116 -5.71 15.59 6.94
CA PRO A 116 -5.44 15.53 8.38
C PRO A 116 -6.70 15.43 9.24
N GLY A 117 -7.80 16.06 8.80
CA GLY A 117 -9.11 15.97 9.45
C GLY A 117 -9.99 14.81 8.96
N GLY A 118 -9.41 13.83 8.26
CA GLY A 118 -10.07 12.65 7.71
C GLY A 118 -10.99 12.92 6.51
N ARG A 119 -11.50 14.14 6.34
CA ARG A 119 -12.46 14.51 5.30
C ARG A 119 -12.02 15.71 4.49
N ILE A 120 -12.40 15.75 3.22
CA ILE A 120 -12.17 16.89 2.31
C ILE A 120 -12.73 18.19 2.89
N CYS A 121 -13.94 18.16 3.50
CA CYS A 121 -14.56 19.34 4.09
C CYS A 121 -13.80 19.92 5.29
N LYS A 122 -12.82 19.18 5.84
CA LYS A 122 -11.95 19.62 6.93
C LYS A 122 -10.61 20.18 6.44
N GLY A 123 -10.42 20.25 5.12
CA GLY A 123 -9.21 20.78 4.49
C GLY A 123 -8.29 19.70 3.94
N ILE A 124 -7.52 20.10 2.94
CA ILE A 124 -6.54 19.26 2.24
C ILE A 124 -5.15 19.81 2.54
N CYS A 125 -4.20 18.95 2.88
CA CYS A 125 -2.81 19.32 3.08
C CYS A 125 -2.07 19.34 1.73
N LYS A 126 -1.64 20.53 1.30
CA LYS A 126 -0.96 20.72 0.01
C LYS A 126 0.46 20.15 0.05
N GLU A 127 1.11 20.25 1.20
CA GLU A 127 2.44 19.74 1.46
C GLU A 127 2.47 18.21 1.39
N GLY A 128 1.45 17.55 1.93
CA GLY A 128 1.25 16.11 1.80
C GLY A 128 1.07 15.68 0.34
N ILE A 129 0.25 16.40 -0.43
CA ILE A 129 0.12 16.17 -1.89
C ILE A 129 1.47 16.35 -2.59
N LYS A 130 2.21 17.40 -2.24
CA LYS A 130 3.53 17.68 -2.83
C LYS A 130 4.49 16.52 -2.59
N TYR A 131 4.54 15.98 -1.37
CA TYR A 131 5.39 14.83 -1.03
C TYR A 131 5.14 13.63 -1.97
N TYR A 132 3.89 13.20 -2.15
CA TYR A 132 3.59 12.07 -3.03
C TYR A 132 3.82 12.39 -4.51
N ASN A 133 3.57 13.63 -4.95
CA ASN A 133 3.94 14.05 -6.31
C ASN A 133 5.45 14.00 -6.53
N ASP A 134 6.25 14.46 -5.57
CA ASP A 134 7.71 14.40 -5.64
C ASP A 134 8.18 12.92 -5.70
N LEU A 135 7.59 12.03 -4.89
CA LEU A 135 7.88 10.59 -4.93
C LEU A 135 7.59 10.00 -6.32
N ILE A 136 6.38 10.23 -6.85
CA ILE A 136 5.96 9.74 -8.16
C ILE A 136 6.88 10.27 -9.26
N ASP A 137 7.20 11.56 -9.24
CA ASP A 137 8.05 12.18 -10.25
C ASP A 137 9.48 11.63 -10.22
N ILE A 138 10.05 11.39 -9.03
CA ILE A 138 11.40 10.81 -8.90
C ILE A 138 11.42 9.34 -9.32
N LEU A 139 10.39 8.55 -8.99
CA LEU A 139 10.25 7.16 -9.45
C LEU A 139 10.20 7.08 -10.98
N LEU A 140 9.34 7.88 -11.62
CA LEU A 140 9.20 7.91 -13.06
C LEU A 140 10.50 8.38 -13.74
N ALA A 141 11.18 9.39 -13.18
CA ALA A 141 12.50 9.83 -13.66
C ALA A 141 13.58 8.74 -13.52
N ALA A 142 13.44 7.85 -12.53
CA ALA A 142 14.30 6.70 -12.34
C ALA A 142 13.98 5.51 -13.29
N GLY A 143 12.84 5.55 -13.99
CA GLY A 143 12.34 4.45 -14.82
C GLY A 143 11.64 3.36 -14.00
N ILE A 144 11.15 3.69 -12.81
CA ILE A 144 10.47 2.78 -11.89
C ILE A 144 8.97 3.10 -11.91
N GLU A 145 8.15 2.09 -12.18
CA GLU A 145 6.70 2.24 -12.27
C GLU A 145 6.05 2.36 -10.88
N PRO A 146 5.35 3.47 -10.58
CA PRO A 146 4.66 3.62 -9.30
C PRO A 146 3.39 2.75 -9.25
N CYS A 147 3.23 1.99 -8.17
CA CYS A 147 2.03 1.23 -7.87
C CYS A 147 1.42 1.72 -6.55
N VAL A 148 0.28 2.39 -6.61
CA VAL A 148 -0.24 3.16 -5.47
C VAL A 148 -1.29 2.38 -4.71
N THR A 149 -1.13 2.28 -3.39
CA THR A 149 -2.14 1.79 -2.47
C THR A 149 -2.87 2.96 -1.82
N LEU A 150 -4.19 3.04 -1.96
CA LEU A 150 -4.97 4.15 -1.40
C LEU A 150 -5.13 4.06 0.13
N PHE A 151 -5.14 2.85 0.68
CA PHE A 151 -5.26 2.64 2.12
C PHE A 151 -4.50 1.41 2.58
N HIS A 152 -3.70 1.58 3.64
CA HIS A 152 -2.90 0.53 4.24
C HIS A 152 -2.95 0.61 5.77
N TRP A 153 -4.18 0.51 6.30
CA TRP A 153 -4.52 0.36 7.73
C TRP A 153 -4.35 1.58 8.62
N ASP A 154 -3.91 2.71 8.08
CA ASP A 154 -3.67 3.98 8.77
C ASP A 154 -4.91 4.90 8.76
N VAL A 155 -5.96 4.47 9.46
CA VAL A 155 -7.21 5.24 9.60
C VAL A 155 -6.94 6.53 10.37
N PRO A 156 -7.46 7.70 9.94
CA PRO A 156 -7.38 8.92 10.72
C PRO A 156 -8.00 8.77 12.12
N GLU A 157 -7.25 9.17 13.16
CA GLU A 157 -7.69 9.11 14.57
C GLU A 157 -9.06 9.79 14.77
N CYS A 158 -9.29 10.92 14.08
CA CYS A 158 -10.55 11.64 14.17
C CYS A 158 -11.77 10.81 13.72
N LEU A 159 -11.61 9.90 12.76
CA LEU A 159 -12.68 9.03 12.27
C LEU A 159 -12.89 7.81 13.18
N GLU A 160 -11.80 7.29 13.78
CA GLU A 160 -11.88 6.29 14.84
C GLU A 160 -12.65 6.83 16.05
N LEU A 161 -12.33 8.04 16.50
CA LEU A 161 -12.99 8.66 17.64
C LEU A 161 -14.46 9.01 17.36
N GLU A 162 -14.78 9.42 16.14
CA GLU A 162 -16.14 9.84 15.80
C GLU A 162 -17.11 8.68 15.63
N TYR A 163 -16.68 7.60 14.98
CA TYR A 163 -17.56 6.49 14.63
C TYR A 163 -16.89 5.11 14.56
N GLN A 164 -15.70 4.94 15.15
CA GLN A 164 -14.95 3.68 15.18
C GLN A 164 -14.47 3.21 13.80
N GLY A 165 -14.13 4.17 12.92
CA GLY A 165 -13.45 3.86 11.66
C GLY A 165 -14.23 2.85 10.80
N PHE A 166 -13.60 1.73 10.48
CA PHE A 166 -14.19 0.68 9.64
C PHE A 166 -15.28 -0.16 10.31
N LEU A 167 -15.55 0.03 11.61
CA LEU A 167 -16.69 -0.60 12.29
C LEU A 167 -18.03 0.07 11.97
N SER A 168 -18.02 1.16 11.20
CA SER A 168 -19.20 1.92 10.82
C SER A 168 -19.22 2.21 9.32
N ASP A 169 -20.38 1.99 8.70
CA ASP A 169 -20.63 2.25 7.27
C ASP A 169 -20.41 3.71 6.86
N LYS A 170 -20.36 4.65 7.83
CA LYS A 170 -20.01 6.05 7.58
C LYS A 170 -18.64 6.18 6.91
N ILE A 171 -17.72 5.25 7.18
CA ILE A 171 -16.39 5.23 6.54
C ILE A 171 -16.50 5.22 5.02
N LEU A 172 -17.54 4.61 4.43
CA LEU A 172 -17.73 4.54 2.98
C LEU A 172 -18.03 5.91 2.35
N GLN A 173 -18.47 6.90 3.14
CA GLN A 173 -18.73 8.27 2.67
C GLN A 173 -17.49 9.16 2.73
N ASP A 174 -16.59 8.82 3.64
CA ASP A 174 -15.36 9.55 3.95
C ASP A 174 -14.15 8.95 3.24
N PHE A 175 -14.18 7.65 2.90
CA PHE A 175 -13.12 6.96 2.21
C PHE A 175 -12.86 7.61 0.83
N PRO A 176 -11.62 8.06 0.56
CA PRO A 176 -11.33 8.93 -0.58
C PRO A 176 -11.56 8.28 -1.95
N ALA A 177 -11.62 6.94 -2.05
CA ALA A 177 -11.82 6.25 -3.33
C ALA A 177 -13.19 6.49 -3.99
N LYS A 178 -14.23 6.90 -3.24
CA LYS A 178 -15.59 7.02 -3.79
C LYS A 178 -15.82 8.30 -4.63
N LYS A 179 -15.04 9.36 -4.42
CA LYS A 179 -15.38 10.70 -4.95
C LYS A 179 -14.38 11.27 -5.96
N GLU A 180 -13.18 10.71 -6.05
CA GLU A 180 -12.08 11.44 -6.69
C GLU A 180 -11.08 10.56 -7.44
N CYS A 181 -11.50 9.42 -8.00
CA CYS A 181 -10.76 8.80 -9.12
C CYS A 181 -10.91 9.68 -10.38
N ARG A 182 -10.42 10.92 -10.33
CA ARG A 182 -9.91 11.59 -11.53
C ARG A 182 -8.61 10.87 -11.88
N SER A 183 -8.41 10.62 -13.16
CA SER A 183 -7.26 9.89 -13.68
C SER A 183 -5.97 10.37 -13.02
N TYR A 184 -5.30 9.48 -12.29
CA TYR A 184 -3.89 9.68 -11.98
C TYR A 184 -3.14 9.41 -13.28
N ASP A 185 -3.01 10.42 -14.14
CA ASP A 185 -2.42 10.26 -15.49
C ASP A 185 -1.00 9.64 -15.47
N LYS A 186 -0.34 9.68 -14.30
CA LYS A 186 1.01 9.19 -14.05
C LYS A 186 1.09 7.82 -13.34
N VAL A 187 -0.03 7.27 -12.87
CA VAL A 187 -0.06 6.02 -12.10
C VAL A 187 -0.88 4.99 -12.86
N HIS A 188 -0.22 3.93 -13.34
CA HIS A 188 -0.88 2.90 -14.14
C HIS A 188 -1.59 1.84 -13.29
N THR A 189 -1.19 1.66 -12.02
CA THR A 189 -1.76 0.64 -11.13
C THR A 189 -2.15 1.22 -9.78
N VAL A 190 -3.42 1.02 -9.40
CA VAL A 190 -3.98 1.46 -8.11
C VAL A 190 -4.56 0.26 -7.36
N CYS A 191 -4.09 0.02 -6.13
CA CYS A 191 -4.67 -0.93 -5.18
C CYS A 191 -5.54 -0.18 -4.16
N ILE A 192 -6.83 -0.51 -4.09
CA ILE A 192 -7.78 0.25 -3.24
C ILE A 192 -7.63 -0.13 -1.76
N LEU A 193 -7.50 -1.42 -1.46
CA LEU A 193 -7.37 -1.93 -0.09
C LEU A 193 -6.34 -3.08 -0.08
N ILE A 194 -5.50 -3.11 0.96
CA ILE A 194 -4.62 -4.26 1.21
C ILE A 194 -5.17 -5.11 2.35
N GLN A 195 -5.33 -6.40 2.05
CA GLN A 195 -5.39 -7.50 3.02
C GLN A 195 -6.46 -7.37 4.12
N LEU A 196 -7.72 -7.19 3.71
CA LEU A 196 -8.90 -7.19 4.62
C LEU A 196 -9.05 -8.48 5.45
N SER A 197 -8.45 -9.60 5.01
CA SER A 197 -8.48 -10.88 5.71
C SER A 197 -7.73 -10.92 7.04
N ILE A 198 -6.93 -9.90 7.36
CA ILE A 198 -6.29 -9.75 8.68
C ILE A 198 -7.21 -9.06 9.69
N ILE A 199 -8.15 -8.22 9.24
CA ILE A 199 -9.11 -7.51 10.11
C ILE A 199 -10.30 -8.42 10.48
N PHE A 200 -10.64 -9.37 9.60
CA PHE A 200 -11.73 -10.32 9.82
C PHE A 200 -11.25 -11.78 9.68
N LYS A 201 -11.34 -12.59 10.73
CA LYS A 201 -11.25 -14.06 10.64
C LYS A 201 -12.53 -14.72 11.16
N PRO A 202 -12.98 -15.87 10.60
CA PRO A 202 -12.60 -16.51 9.34
C PRO A 202 -13.74 -16.42 8.30
N VAL A 203 -13.43 -15.94 7.10
CA VAL A 203 -14.21 -16.27 5.90
C VAL A 203 -13.24 -16.83 4.87
N ARG A 204 -13.63 -17.92 4.21
CA ARG A 204 -12.77 -18.72 3.34
C ARG A 204 -12.32 -17.88 2.14
N LEU A 205 -11.01 -17.66 2.05
CA LEU A 205 -10.32 -16.86 1.03
C LEU A 205 -10.36 -17.48 -0.39
N PHE A 206 -11.14 -18.53 -0.60
CA PHE A 206 -11.21 -19.24 -1.88
C PHE A 206 -12.31 -18.69 -2.83
N ASP A 207 -13.28 -17.93 -2.32
CA ASP A 207 -14.43 -17.48 -3.12
C ASP A 207 -14.25 -16.08 -3.75
N VAL A 208 -13.33 -15.26 -3.22
CA VAL A 208 -13.07 -13.90 -3.73
C VAL A 208 -12.18 -13.92 -4.98
N VAL A 209 -11.34 -14.94 -5.11
CA VAL A 209 -10.36 -15.04 -6.21
C VAL A 209 -11.00 -15.63 -7.47
N GLU A 210 -11.94 -16.58 -7.35
CA GLU A 210 -12.67 -17.11 -8.53
C GLU A 210 -13.61 -16.06 -9.16
N TYR A 211 -14.21 -15.19 -8.34
CA TYR A 211 -15.12 -14.14 -8.83
C TYR A 211 -14.40 -13.08 -9.67
N LEU A 212 -13.15 -12.75 -9.32
CA LEU A 212 -12.36 -11.71 -10.01
C LEU A 212 -11.61 -12.24 -11.25
N VAL A 213 -11.40 -13.56 -11.36
CA VAL A 213 -10.68 -14.19 -12.48
C VAL A 213 -11.61 -14.53 -13.66
N GLN A 214 -12.92 -14.71 -13.44
CA GLN A 214 -13.86 -15.09 -14.49
C GLN A 214 -14.39 -13.94 -15.38
N ARG A 215 -14.05 -12.66 -15.10
CA ARG A 215 -14.72 -11.50 -15.74
C ARG A 215 -13.81 -10.42 -16.36
N ASP A 216 -12.66 -10.82 -16.90
CA ASP A 216 -11.90 -10.07 -17.93
C ASP A 216 -11.88 -8.53 -17.77
N TRP A 217 -11.58 -8.08 -16.54
CA TRP A 217 -11.24 -6.70 -16.14
C TRP A 217 -11.92 -5.57 -16.94
N LYS A 218 -13.24 -5.44 -16.80
CA LYS A 218 -13.93 -4.17 -17.09
C LYS A 218 -14.38 -3.52 -15.79
N ILE A 219 -13.54 -2.63 -15.26
CA ILE A 219 -13.80 -1.78 -14.07
C ILE A 219 -14.58 -0.55 -14.50
N ASP A 220 -15.64 -0.74 -15.27
CA ASP A 220 -16.63 0.28 -15.55
C ASP A 220 -17.98 -0.38 -15.25
N GLU A 221 -18.69 0.16 -14.26
CA GLU A 221 -20.04 -0.25 -13.83
C GLU A 221 -20.17 -1.46 -12.88
N MET A 222 -19.62 -1.35 -11.66
CA MET A 222 -20.14 -2.12 -10.52
C MET A 222 -20.92 -1.19 -9.59
N SER A 223 -22.22 -1.46 -9.43
CA SER A 223 -23.10 -0.71 -8.53
C SER A 223 -22.94 -1.19 -7.08
N VAL A 224 -23.20 -0.30 -6.11
CA VAL A 224 -23.12 -0.59 -4.66
C VAL A 224 -24.03 -1.75 -4.24
N ALA A 225 -25.13 -1.97 -4.97
CA ALA A 225 -26.02 -3.10 -4.73
C ALA A 225 -25.36 -4.47 -5.00
N GLU A 226 -24.42 -4.52 -5.96
CA GLU A 226 -23.72 -5.76 -6.35
C GLU A 226 -22.57 -6.09 -5.39
N LEU A 227 -21.93 -5.07 -4.80
CA LEU A 227 -20.96 -5.24 -3.71
C LEU A 227 -21.61 -5.83 -2.45
N CYS A 228 -22.82 -5.37 -2.10
CA CYS A 228 -23.55 -5.89 -0.94
C CYS A 228 -24.07 -7.33 -1.13
N ALA A 229 -24.33 -7.76 -2.37
CA ALA A 229 -24.77 -9.13 -2.66
C ALA A 229 -23.65 -10.18 -2.55
N ILE A 230 -22.38 -9.77 -2.66
CA ILE A 230 -21.20 -10.64 -2.52
C ILE A 230 -20.80 -10.83 -1.05
N MET A 231 -21.30 -9.97 -0.15
CA MET A 231 -20.94 -9.94 1.27
C MET A 231 -21.95 -10.66 2.19
N ASN A 232 -23.01 -11.27 1.63
CA ASN A 232 -23.98 -12.13 2.32
C ASN A 232 -23.86 -13.58 1.81
#